data_AF-A0A6P1CVB6-F1
#
_entry.id   AF-A0A6P1CVB6-F1
#
_cell.length_a   1.000
_cell.length_b   1.000
_cell.length_c   1.000
_cell.angle_alpha   90.00
_cell.angle_beta   90.00
_cell.angle_gamma   90.00
#
_symmetry.space_group_name_H-M   'P 1'
#
loop_
_entity.id
_entity.type
_entity.pdbx_description
1 polymer ?
#
loop_
_entity_poly.entity_id
_entity_poly.type
_entity_poly.pdbx_seq_one_letter_code
_entity_poly.pdbx_strand_id
1 'polypeptide(L)'
;MDITVLVARLDESYTVFGTGEFVHQVREVAFRVTSADECGHRDGRICTECAPSWQMDYEFDEPFPFEPVQRVTVADLIAAGRVKVGDRIANPEFDVTAVITACGGLMLPDGRVFTNPSAAAHAARAAS
;
A
#
# COMPACT_ATOMS: atom_id res chain seq x y z
N MET A 1 -21.22 23.41 -1.73
CA MET A 1 -19.81 23.01 -1.68
C MET A 1 -19.72 21.73 -2.47
N ASP A 2 -19.14 21.77 -3.66
CA ASP A 2 -19.07 20.60 -4.53
C ASP A 2 -18.18 19.55 -3.86
N ILE A 3 -18.75 18.36 -3.62
CA ILE A 3 -18.00 17.25 -3.05
C ILE A 3 -17.10 16.72 -4.16
N THR A 4 -15.80 16.99 -4.06
CA THR A 4 -14.83 16.37 -4.96
C THR A 4 -14.68 14.91 -4.57
N VAL A 5 -15.00 14.02 -5.51
CA VAL A 5 -14.83 12.57 -5.36
C VAL A 5 -13.66 12.15 -6.24
N LEU A 6 -12.69 11.49 -5.63
CA LEU A 6 -11.54 10.90 -6.32
C LEU A 6 -11.80 9.41 -6.49
N VAL A 7 -11.42 8.87 -7.64
CA VAL A 7 -11.40 7.42 -7.87
C VAL A 7 -9.95 6.96 -7.78
N ALA A 8 -9.74 5.85 -7.08
CA ALA A 8 -8.42 5.28 -6.89
C ALA A 8 -8.46 3.75 -7.05
N ARG A 9 -7.32 3.18 -7.38
CA ARG A 9 -7.12 1.75 -7.58
C ARG A 9 -6.20 1.20 -6.50
N LEU A 10 -6.69 0.21 -5.76
CA LEU A 10 -5.90 -0.60 -4.85
C LEU A 10 -5.52 -1.89 -5.56
N ASP A 11 -4.23 -2.10 -5.76
CA ASP A 11 -3.72 -3.36 -6.30
C ASP A 11 -3.59 -4.39 -5.17
N GLU A 12 -4.41 -5.43 -5.24
CA GLU A 12 -4.45 -6.57 -4.33
C GLU A 12 -3.87 -7.82 -5.00
N SER A 13 -3.21 -7.68 -6.16
CA SER A 13 -2.61 -8.79 -6.90
C SER A 13 -1.49 -9.46 -6.11
N TYR A 14 -1.38 -10.78 -6.28
CA TYR A 14 -0.35 -11.58 -5.61
C TYR A 14 0.10 -12.76 -6.47
N THR A 15 1.27 -13.30 -6.15
CA THR A 15 1.76 -14.57 -6.69
C THR A 15 1.68 -15.64 -5.60
N VAL A 16 1.23 -16.84 -5.95
CA VAL A 16 1.19 -17.98 -5.02
C VAL A 16 2.58 -18.63 -4.95
N PHE A 17 3.15 -18.69 -3.74
CA PHE A 17 4.40 -19.36 -3.49
C PHE A 17 4.26 -20.87 -3.73
N GLY A 18 5.24 -21.46 -4.43
CA GLY A 18 5.25 -22.88 -4.79
C GLY A 18 4.68 -23.19 -6.16
N THR A 19 3.60 -22.53 -6.59
CA THR A 19 3.02 -22.72 -7.94
C THR A 19 3.48 -21.65 -8.93
N GLY A 20 3.81 -20.45 -8.45
CA GLY A 20 4.11 -19.30 -9.30
C GLY A 20 2.89 -18.71 -10.01
N GLU A 21 1.69 -19.17 -9.67
CA GLU A 21 0.45 -18.63 -10.22
C GLU A 21 0.29 -17.16 -9.83
N PHE A 22 0.04 -16.30 -10.81
CA PHE A 22 -0.26 -14.91 -10.59
C PHE A 22 -1.77 -14.69 -10.59
N VAL A 23 -2.27 -14.15 -9.49
CA VAL A 23 -3.66 -13.72 -9.33
C VAL A 23 -3.69 -12.20 -9.45
N HIS A 24 -4.32 -11.72 -10.53
CA HIS A 24 -4.54 -10.30 -10.73
C HIS A 24 -5.84 -9.87 -10.04
N GLN A 25 -5.75 -8.89 -9.14
CA GLN A 25 -6.90 -8.36 -8.43
C GLN A 25 -6.70 -6.87 -8.16
N VAL A 26 -7.54 -6.03 -8.75
CA VAL A 26 -7.53 -4.58 -8.52
C VAL A 26 -8.92 -4.15 -8.09
N ARG A 27 -9.00 -3.39 -7.00
CA ARG A 27 -10.24 -2.84 -6.47
C ARG A 27 -10.28 -1.34 -6.68
N GLU A 28 -11.34 -0.87 -7.30
CA GLU A 28 -11.65 0.57 -7.37
C GLU A 28 -12.27 1.05 -6.07
N VAL A 29 -11.80 2.20 -5.58
CA VAL A 29 -12.24 2.81 -4.32
C VAL A 29 -12.46 4.30 -4.54
N ALA A 30 -13.63 4.77 -4.14
CA ALA A 30 -13.97 6.19 -4.18
C ALA A 30 -13.59 6.87 -2.86
N PHE A 31 -12.91 8.01 -2.95
CA PHE A 31 -12.56 8.87 -1.83
C PHE A 31 -13.25 10.22 -1.93
N ARG A 32 -13.78 10.72 -0.82
CA ARG A 32 -14.32 12.09 -0.73
C ARG A 32 -13.24 13.02 -0.17
N VAL A 33 -12.92 14.07 -0.91
CA VAL A 33 -12.04 15.14 -0.42
C VAL A 33 -12.74 15.89 0.70
N THR A 34 -12.04 16.07 1.81
CA THR A 34 -12.51 16.78 3.01
C THR A 34 -11.38 17.58 3.65
N SER A 35 -11.70 18.44 4.61
CA SER A 35 -10.71 19.17 5.41
C SER A 35 -10.09 18.25 6.47
N ALA A 36 -8.93 18.65 7.01
CA ALA A 36 -8.21 17.83 7.97
C ALA A 36 -8.98 17.60 9.28
N ASP A 37 -9.74 18.60 9.72
CA ASP A 37 -10.59 18.57 10.92
C ASP A 37 -11.80 17.64 10.79
N GLU A 38 -12.25 17.35 9.57
CA GLU A 38 -13.40 16.47 9.29
C GLU A 38 -12.98 15.06 8.82
N CYS A 39 -11.67 14.81 8.72
CA CYS A 39 -11.14 13.55 8.20
C CYS A 39 -11.32 12.40 9.19
N GLY A 40 -12.01 11.35 8.75
CA GLY A 40 -12.12 10.08 9.45
C GLY A 40 -11.66 8.95 8.52
N HIS A 41 -10.54 8.29 8.84
CA HIS A 41 -9.89 7.29 7.99
C HIS A 41 -10.73 6.03 7.70
N ARG A 42 -11.92 5.90 8.29
CA ARG A 42 -12.77 4.70 8.15
C ARG A 42 -13.78 4.80 7.00
N ASP A 43 -14.07 6.01 6.51
CA ASP A 43 -15.24 6.24 5.65
C ASP A 43 -14.88 6.70 4.22
N GLY A 44 -13.70 6.33 3.72
CA GLY A 44 -13.26 6.73 2.37
C GLY A 44 -13.14 8.25 2.23
N ARG A 45 -12.62 8.92 3.26
CA ARG A 45 -12.32 10.36 3.24
C ARG A 45 -10.83 10.60 3.12
N ILE A 46 -10.46 11.63 2.38
CA ILE A 46 -9.07 12.04 2.17
C ILE A 46 -8.91 13.54 2.38
N CYS A 47 -7.89 13.93 3.12
CA CYS A 47 -7.50 15.32 3.34
C CYS A 47 -6.01 15.50 3.01
N THR A 48 -5.53 16.74 3.05
CA THR A 48 -4.15 17.09 2.70
C THR A 48 -3.10 16.40 3.57
N GLU A 49 -3.41 16.05 4.82
CA GLU A 49 -2.48 15.40 5.75
C GLU A 49 -2.38 13.90 5.52
N CYS A 50 -3.49 13.27 5.11
CA CYS A 50 -3.57 11.83 4.90
C CYS A 50 -3.20 11.43 3.47
N ALA A 51 -3.34 12.35 2.51
CA ALA A 51 -3.07 12.10 1.10
C ALA A 51 -1.69 11.48 0.83
N PRO A 52 -0.59 11.90 1.48
CA PRO A 52 0.70 11.23 1.36
C PRO A 52 0.66 9.73 1.70
N SER A 53 -0.05 9.36 2.78
CA SER A 53 -0.17 7.95 3.17
C SER A 53 -1.04 7.16 2.20
N TRP A 54 -2.18 7.71 1.78
CA TRP A 54 -3.08 7.02 0.85
C TRP A 54 -2.41 6.79 -0.51
N GLN A 55 -1.61 7.73 -0.99
CA GLN A 55 -0.85 7.59 -2.23
C GLN A 55 0.20 6.48 -2.18
N MET A 56 0.63 6.00 -1.01
CA MET A 56 1.54 4.85 -0.90
C MET A 56 0.85 3.53 -1.28
N ASP A 57 -0.46 3.42 -1.00
CA ASP A 57 -1.24 2.21 -1.21
C ASP A 57 -2.10 2.27 -2.49
N TYR A 58 -2.66 3.45 -2.80
CA TYR A 58 -3.67 3.64 -3.84
C TYR A 58 -3.17 4.51 -4.97
N GLU A 59 -3.43 4.11 -6.22
CA GLU A 59 -3.21 4.92 -7.41
C GLU A 59 -4.45 5.73 -7.76
N PHE A 60 -4.36 7.06 -7.65
CA PHE A 60 -5.46 7.98 -7.90
C PHE A 60 -5.52 8.39 -9.37
N ASP A 61 -6.74 8.61 -9.87
CA ASP A 61 -6.96 9.23 -11.17
C ASP A 61 -6.67 10.74 -11.13
N GLU A 62 -6.28 11.29 -12.28
CA GLU A 62 -6.09 12.73 -12.46
C GLU A 62 -7.40 13.44 -12.85
N PRO A 63 -7.63 14.68 -12.40
CA PRO A 63 -6.72 15.52 -11.60
C PRO A 63 -6.74 15.16 -10.10
N PHE A 64 -5.56 14.91 -9.53
CA PHE A 64 -5.38 14.69 -8.10
C PHE A 64 -5.04 16.02 -7.39
N PRO A 65 -5.80 16.46 -6.36
CA PRO A 65 -5.70 17.82 -5.84
C PRO A 65 -4.60 18.03 -4.78
N PHE A 66 -3.80 17.01 -4.48
CA PHE A 66 -2.75 17.07 -3.46
C PHE A 66 -1.38 16.82 -4.06
N GLU A 67 -0.32 17.25 -3.36
CA GLU A 67 1.06 17.06 -3.81
C GLU A 67 1.38 15.57 -4.02
N PRO A 68 1.92 15.20 -5.20
CA PRO A 68 2.34 13.83 -5.47
C PRO A 68 3.46 13.38 -4.53
N VAL A 69 3.43 12.12 -4.11
CA VAL A 69 4.51 11.51 -3.32
C VAL A 69 5.23 10.43 -4.11
N GLN A 70 6.54 10.36 -3.92
CA GLN A 70 7.35 9.30 -4.49
C GLN A 70 7.13 7.99 -3.73
N ARG A 71 6.67 6.96 -4.45
CA ARG A 71 6.56 5.60 -3.91
C ARG A 71 7.92 4.92 -3.87
N VAL A 72 8.09 4.03 -2.91
CA VAL A 72 9.21 3.10 -2.82
C VAL A 72 8.72 1.69 -3.10
N THR A 73 9.58 0.82 -3.62
CA THR A 73 9.33 -0.63 -3.69
C THR A 73 10.02 -1.33 -2.52
N VAL A 74 9.62 -2.58 -2.22
CA VAL A 74 10.37 -3.41 -1.25
C VAL A 74 11.81 -3.64 -1.73
N ALA A 75 12.03 -3.76 -3.04
CA ALA A 75 13.36 -3.87 -3.62
C ALA A 75 14.23 -2.62 -3.33
N ASP A 76 13.66 -1.41 -3.42
CA ASP A 76 14.37 -0.18 -3.06
C ASP A 76 14.73 -0.15 -1.57
N LEU A 77 13.83 -0.61 -0.71
CA LEU A 77 14.08 -0.70 0.73
C LEU A 77 15.21 -1.70 1.06
N ILE A 78 15.25 -2.83 0.35
CA ILE A 78 16.35 -3.81 0.47
C ILE A 78 17.67 -3.19 -0.01
N ALA A 79 17.66 -2.55 -1.18
CA ALA A 79 18.85 -1.92 -1.75
C ALA A 79 19.41 -0.80 -0.84
N ALA A 80 18.52 -0.06 -0.17
CA ALA A 80 18.89 0.95 0.81
C ALA A 80 19.31 0.36 2.18
N GLY A 81 19.25 -0.97 2.37
CA GLY A 81 19.58 -1.63 3.63
C GLY A 81 18.59 -1.37 4.77
N ARG A 82 17.40 -0.85 4.46
CA ARG A 82 16.34 -0.52 5.43
C ARG A 82 15.58 -1.75 5.91
N VAL A 83 15.49 -2.77 5.06
CA VAL A 83 14.96 -4.10 5.37
C VAL A 83 15.87 -5.16 4.75
N LYS A 84 15.78 -6.40 5.24
CA LYS A 84 16.55 -7.54 4.74
C LYS A 84 15.62 -8.68 4.33
N VAL A 85 16.07 -9.46 3.36
CA VAL A 85 15.41 -10.72 3.00
C VAL A 85 15.34 -11.63 4.22
N GLY A 86 14.15 -12.15 4.50
CA GLY A 86 13.87 -12.97 5.69
C GLY A 86 13.37 -12.18 6.90
N ASP A 87 13.40 -10.84 6.87
CA ASP A 87 12.81 -10.03 7.95
C ASP A 87 11.31 -10.30 8.06
N ARG A 88 10.83 -10.32 9.32
CA ARG A 88 9.43 -10.55 9.66
C ARG A 88 8.76 -9.23 9.96
N ILE A 89 7.76 -8.88 9.16
CA ILE A 89 7.01 -7.63 9.26
C ILE A 89 5.64 -7.95 9.88
N ALA A 90 5.45 -7.56 11.13
CA ALA A 90 4.16 -7.70 11.80
C ALA A 90 3.21 -6.59 11.35
N ASN A 91 1.99 -6.95 10.95
CA ASN A 91 0.90 -6.02 10.75
C ASN A 91 -0.07 -6.11 11.94
N PRO A 92 -0.02 -5.15 12.90
CA PRO A 92 -0.82 -5.21 14.11
C PRO A 92 -2.32 -5.04 13.85
N GLU A 93 -2.73 -4.51 12.69
CA GLU A 93 -4.15 -4.34 12.35
C GLU A 93 -4.83 -5.66 11.98
N PHE A 94 -4.07 -6.62 11.44
CA PHE A 94 -4.61 -7.88 10.93
C PHE A 94 -4.08 -9.13 11.64
N ASP A 95 -3.24 -8.97 12.68
CA ASP A 95 -2.55 -10.06 13.38
C ASP A 95 -1.84 -11.04 12.42
N VAL A 96 -1.24 -10.50 11.37
CA VAL A 96 -0.52 -11.25 10.34
C VAL A 96 0.92 -10.79 10.29
N THR A 97 1.84 -11.75 10.23
CA THR A 97 3.27 -11.48 10.02
C THR A 97 3.67 -11.91 8.61
N ALA A 98 4.14 -10.97 7.82
CA ALA A 98 4.70 -11.21 6.50
C ALA A 98 6.22 -11.41 6.56
N VAL A 99 6.81 -12.02 5.54
CA VAL A 99 8.26 -12.18 5.38
C VAL A 99 8.73 -11.44 4.12
N ILE A 100 9.81 -10.66 4.24
CA ILE A 100 10.46 -10.03 3.08
C ILE A 100 11.09 -11.10 2.20
N THR A 101 10.68 -11.18 0.94
CA THR A 101 11.17 -12.16 -0.02
C THR A 101 12.35 -11.65 -0.84
N ALA A 102 13.14 -12.57 -1.39
CA ALA A 102 14.25 -12.22 -2.30
C ALA A 102 13.79 -11.57 -3.61
N CYS A 103 12.53 -11.75 -4.01
CA CYS A 103 11.96 -11.10 -5.19
C CYS A 103 11.42 -9.69 -4.91
N GLY A 104 11.67 -9.12 -3.72
CA GLY A 104 11.21 -7.77 -3.38
C GLY A 104 9.70 -7.72 -3.14
N GLY A 105 9.16 -8.68 -2.41
CA GLY A 105 7.76 -8.71 -1.99
C GLY A 105 7.58 -9.07 -0.52
N LEU A 106 6.32 -9.06 -0.08
CA LEU A 106 5.89 -9.56 1.22
C LEU A 106 5.15 -10.88 1.05
N MET A 107 5.66 -11.94 1.68
CA MET A 107 5.01 -13.25 1.71
C MET A 107 4.21 -13.42 2.99
N LEU A 108 2.91 -13.67 2.87
CA LEU A 108 2.04 -14.04 4.00
C LEU A 108 2.20 -15.52 4.38
N PRO A 109 1.77 -15.93 5.59
CA PRO A 109 1.86 -17.33 6.03
C PRO A 109 1.09 -18.32 5.15
N ASP A 110 0.07 -17.85 4.43
CA ASP A 110 -0.72 -18.66 3.48
C ASP A 110 -0.04 -18.85 2.12
N GLY A 111 1.17 -18.30 1.93
CA GLY A 111 1.97 -18.44 0.72
C GLY A 111 1.70 -17.37 -0.34
N ARG A 112 0.80 -16.41 -0.13
CA ARG A 112 0.62 -15.28 -1.06
C ARG A 112 1.79 -14.31 -0.96
N VAL A 113 2.37 -13.94 -2.09
CA VAL A 113 3.47 -12.97 -2.22
C VAL A 113 2.97 -11.72 -2.93
N PHE A 114 2.99 -10.60 -2.22
CA PHE A 114 2.57 -9.29 -2.73
C PHE A 114 3.80 -8.46 -3.11
N THR A 115 3.82 -7.97 -4.34
CA THR A 115 4.89 -7.10 -4.90
C THR A 115 4.35 -5.73 -5.32
N ASN A 116 3.16 -5.39 -4.84
CA ASN A 116 2.43 -4.17 -5.16
C ASN A 116 2.82 -2.99 -4.22
N PRO A 117 2.36 -1.75 -4.51
CA PRO A 117 2.67 -0.58 -3.69
C PRO A 117 2.30 -0.73 -2.21
N SER A 118 1.17 -1.38 -1.90
CA SER A 118 0.75 -1.56 -0.51
C SER A 118 1.70 -2.47 0.28
N ALA A 119 2.25 -3.51 -0.36
CA ALA A 119 3.30 -4.33 0.23
C ALA A 119 4.54 -3.49 0.58
N ALA A 120 4.94 -2.58 -0.30
CA ALA A 120 6.07 -1.69 -0.04
C ALA A 120 5.78 -0.66 1.06
N ALA A 121 4.57 -0.10 1.10
CA ALA A 121 4.13 0.81 2.15
C ALA A 121 4.20 0.14 3.54
N HIS A 122 3.72 -1.10 3.65
CA HIS A 122 3.82 -1.89 4.88
C HIS A 122 5.27 -2.16 5.29
N ALA A 123 6.13 -2.56 4.34
CA ALA A 123 7.55 -2.78 4.62
C ALA A 123 8.25 -1.49 5.06
N ALA A 124 7.95 -0.35 4.43
CA ALA A 124 8.55 0.95 4.76
C ALA A 124 8.22 1.40 6.19
N ARG A 125 6.98 1.19 6.65
CA ARG A 125 6.55 1.54 8.01
C ARG A 125 7.32 0.76 9.08
N ALA A 126 7.60 -0.52 8.83
CA ALA A 126 8.37 -1.36 9.75
C ALA A 126 9.88 -1.06 9.74
N ALA A 127 10.37 -0.35 8.73
CA ALA A 127 11.75 0.07 8.59
C ALA A 127 12.03 1.50 9.12
N SER A 128 11.16 2.00 10.00
CA SER A 128 11.21 3.35 10.58
C SER A 128 11.75 3.32 12.01
#